data_AF-A0A9E5LVA8-F1
#
_entry.id   AF-A0A9E5LVA8-F1
#
_cell.length_a   1.000
_cell.length_b   1.000
_cell.length_c   1.000
_cell.angle_alpha   90.00
_cell.angle_beta   90.00
_cell.angle_gamma   90.00
#
_symmetry.space_group_name_H-M   'P 1'
#
loop_
_entity.id
_entity.type
_entity.pdbx_description
1 polymer ?
#
loop_
_entity_poly.entity_id
_entity_poly.type
_entity_poly.pdbx_seq_one_letter_code
_entity_poly.pdbx_strand_id
1 'polypeptide(L)'
;EYVRAIVNLGRELSNEGISNLRGFLRELEDRAEQNNPPTLPGVTLSTLHGAKGLEWEKVYLVGASETTLPWKGESLEEERRLFYVGITRAKETLVLSYAGKPSPFLREAGLIEGDK
;
A
#
# COMPACT_ATOMS: atom_id res chain seq x y z
N GLU A 1 -15.95 -1.62 -13.07
CA GLU A 1 -14.58 -1.37 -12.55
C GLU A 1 -13.53 -1.22 -13.64
N TYR A 2 -13.11 -2.28 -14.35
CA TYR A 2 -12.04 -2.19 -15.39
C TYR A 2 -12.30 -1.15 -16.49
N VAL A 3 -13.53 -1.06 -17.01
CA VAL A 3 -13.89 -0.04 -18.02
C VAL A 3 -13.69 1.38 -17.49
N ARG A 4 -14.01 1.63 -16.20
CA ARG A 4 -13.80 2.95 -15.59
C ARG A 4 -12.31 3.25 -15.42
N ALA A 5 -11.51 2.27 -15.02
CA ALA A 5 -10.06 2.42 -14.89
C ALA A 5 -9.39 2.75 -16.23
N ILE A 6 -9.78 2.05 -17.31
CA ILE A 6 -9.29 2.32 -18.67
C ILE A 6 -9.71 3.71 -19.15
N VAL A 7 -10.95 4.13 -18.89
CA VAL A 7 -11.44 5.47 -19.25
C VAL A 7 -10.70 6.57 -18.46
N ASN A 8 -10.43 6.34 -17.18
CA ASN A 8 -9.68 7.29 -16.34
C ASN A 8 -8.23 7.42 -16.81
N LEU A 9 -7.56 6.30 -17.11
CA LEU A 9 -6.23 6.30 -17.70
C LEU A 9 -6.21 7.13 -18.99
N GLY A 10 -7.23 6.97 -19.86
CA GLY A 10 -7.35 7.79 -21.08
C GLY A 10 -7.46 9.29 -20.80
N ARG A 11 -8.13 9.69 -19.71
CA ARG A 11 -8.23 11.11 -19.30
C ARG A 11 -6.92 11.64 -18.75
N GLU A 12 -6.22 10.86 -17.92
CA GLU A 12 -4.91 11.21 -17.37
C GLU A 12 -3.90 11.43 -18.48
N LEU A 13 -3.76 10.46 -19.39
CA LEU A 13 -2.84 10.54 -20.53
C LEU A 13 -3.18 11.72 -21.46
N SER A 14 -4.47 12.01 -21.66
CA SER A 14 -4.89 13.18 -22.43
C SER A 14 -4.47 14.50 -21.77
N ASN A 15 -4.49 14.58 -20.43
CA ASN A 15 -4.00 15.75 -19.70
C ASN A 15 -2.47 15.88 -19.76
N GLU A 16 -1.76 14.76 -19.92
CA GLU A 16 -0.31 14.69 -20.12
C GLU A 16 0.13 14.88 -21.58
N GLY A 17 -0.83 15.14 -22.49
CA GLY A 17 -0.57 15.45 -23.91
C GLY A 17 -0.65 14.26 -24.87
N ILE A 18 -0.98 13.06 -24.38
CA ILE A 18 -1.24 11.88 -25.21
C ILE A 18 -2.73 11.82 -25.56
N SER A 19 -3.10 12.40 -26.70
CA SER A 19 -4.50 12.55 -27.14
C SER A 19 -4.93 11.64 -28.31
N ASN A 20 -4.08 10.69 -28.70
CA ASN A 20 -4.35 9.80 -29.82
C ASN A 20 -4.36 8.31 -29.41
N LEU A 21 -5.12 7.51 -30.17
CA LEU A 21 -5.31 6.07 -29.89
C LEU A 21 -3.99 5.29 -29.88
N ARG A 22 -3.03 5.63 -30.74
CA ARG A 22 -1.75 4.92 -30.82
C ARG A 22 -0.92 5.10 -29.54
N GLY A 23 -0.86 6.32 -29.01
CA GLY A 23 -0.19 6.60 -27.75
C GLY A 23 -0.88 5.91 -26.57
N PHE A 24 -2.21 5.92 -26.56
CA PHE A 24 -2.99 5.22 -25.54
C PHE A 24 -2.74 3.69 -25.53
N LEU A 25 -2.76 3.05 -26.69
CA LEU A 25 -2.52 1.61 -26.82
C LEU A 25 -1.09 1.23 -26.40
N ARG A 26 -0.09 2.04 -26.79
CA ARG A 26 1.30 1.83 -26.37
C ARG A 26 1.45 1.87 -24.86
N GLU A 27 0.86 2.87 -24.20
CA GLU A 27 0.91 2.97 -22.74
C GLU A 27 0.21 1.78 -22.06
N LEU A 28 -0.90 1.30 -22.61
CA LEU A 28 -1.56 0.09 -22.10
C LEU A 28 -0.68 -1.16 -22.22
N GLU A 29 0.02 -1.33 -23.34
CA GLU A 29 0.96 -2.44 -23.55
C GLU A 29 2.16 -2.34 -22.59
N ASP A 30 2.80 -1.17 -22.50
CA ASP A 30 3.95 -0.92 -21.62
C ASP A 30 3.59 -1.22 -20.15
N ARG A 31 2.39 -0.81 -19.71
CA ARG A 31 1.87 -1.09 -18.36
C ARG A 31 1.57 -2.57 -18.12
N ALA A 32 1.05 -3.28 -19.12
CA ALA A 32 0.79 -4.70 -19.02
C ALA A 32 2.09 -5.50 -18.85
N GLU A 33 3.15 -5.14 -19.58
CA GLU A 33 4.47 -5.77 -19.46
C GLU A 33 5.12 -5.52 -18.08
N GLN A 34 4.90 -4.33 -17.52
CA GLN A 34 5.46 -3.93 -16.22
C GLN A 34 4.63 -4.42 -15.02
N ASN A 35 3.55 -5.18 -15.22
CA ASN A 35 2.57 -5.53 -14.18
C ASN A 35 2.07 -4.29 -13.39
N ASN A 36 1.87 -3.17 -14.09
CA ASN A 36 1.42 -1.90 -13.51
C ASN A 36 0.01 -1.53 -14.02
N PRO A 37 -1.03 -2.29 -13.62
CA PRO A 37 -2.37 -2.08 -14.14
C PRO A 37 -2.89 -0.68 -13.78
N PRO A 38 -3.81 -0.12 -14.60
CA PRO A 38 -4.46 1.13 -14.25
C PRO A 38 -5.17 1.01 -12.90
N THR A 39 -5.20 2.11 -12.13
CA THR A 39 -5.80 2.13 -10.79
C THR A 39 -7.28 1.75 -10.88
N LEU A 40 -7.63 0.62 -10.27
CA LEU A 40 -9.02 0.19 -10.16
C LEU A 40 -9.72 0.98 -9.05
N PRO A 41 -10.97 1.41 -9.25
CA PRO A 41 -11.76 1.96 -8.16
C PRO A 41 -11.95 0.87 -7.09
N GLY A 42 -11.60 1.17 -5.84
CA GLY A 42 -11.81 0.24 -4.73
C GLY A 42 -10.74 0.30 -3.65
N VAL A 43 -10.75 -0.71 -2.79
CA VAL A 43 -9.77 -0.90 -1.72
C VAL A 43 -8.62 -1.73 -2.24
N THR A 44 -7.39 -1.21 -2.14
CA THR A 44 -6.19 -1.98 -2.41
C THR A 44 -5.86 -2.86 -1.21
N LEU A 45 -5.84 -4.17 -1.40
CA LEU A 45 -5.27 -5.11 -0.44
C LEU A 45 -3.83 -5.42 -0.86
N SER A 46 -2.87 -5.19 0.03
CA SER A 46 -1.45 -5.43 -0.23
C SER A 46 -0.76 -5.99 1.01
N THR A 47 0.41 -6.59 0.81
CA THR A 47 1.34 -6.91 1.89
C THR A 47 2.19 -5.67 2.22
N LEU A 48 2.85 -5.66 3.38
CA LEU A 48 3.78 -4.57 3.72
C LEU A 48 4.89 -4.41 2.67
N HIS A 49 5.41 -5.53 2.15
CA HIS A 49 6.42 -5.52 1.08
C HIS A 49 5.86 -4.93 -0.22
N GLY A 50 4.66 -5.34 -0.62
CA GLY A 50 3.99 -4.85 -1.82
C GLY A 50 3.56 -3.38 -1.73
N ALA A 51 3.56 -2.79 -0.54
CA ALA A 51 3.24 -1.38 -0.34
C ALA A 51 4.47 -0.44 -0.48
N LYS A 52 5.68 -0.98 -0.64
CA LYS A 52 6.91 -0.18 -0.73
C LYS A 52 6.84 0.77 -1.93
N GLY A 53 7.07 2.05 -1.68
CA GLY A 53 7.04 3.10 -2.71
C GLY A 53 5.64 3.60 -3.09
N LEU A 54 4.59 3.03 -2.49
CA LEU A 54 3.20 3.46 -2.67
C LEU A 54 2.72 4.26 -1.46
N GLU A 55 1.71 5.10 -1.62
CA GLU A 55 1.10 5.88 -0.55
C GLU A 55 -0.40 6.05 -0.79
N TRP A 56 -1.17 6.14 0.31
CA TRP A 56 -2.62 6.31 0.27
C TRP A 56 -3.07 7.34 1.31
N GLU A 57 -4.19 8.01 1.04
CA GLU A 57 -4.81 8.95 2.00
C GLU A 57 -5.16 8.25 3.32
N LYS A 58 -5.64 7.00 3.24
CA LYS A 58 -6.03 6.19 4.40
C LYS A 58 -5.45 4.79 4.30
N VAL A 59 -4.78 4.34 5.35
CA VAL A 59 -4.21 2.98 5.45
C VAL A 59 -4.78 2.28 6.67
N TYR A 60 -5.20 1.03 6.46
CA TYR A 60 -5.61 0.11 7.52
C TYR A 60 -4.54 -0.98 7.65
N LEU A 61 -3.63 -0.82 8.61
CA LEU A 61 -2.64 -1.84 8.93
C LEU A 61 -3.28 -2.87 9.86
N VAL A 62 -3.69 -3.98 9.26
CA VAL A 62 -4.41 -5.05 9.96
C VAL A 62 -3.47 -6.11 10.51
N GLY A 63 -3.79 -6.62 11.70
CA GLY A 63 -3.08 -7.75 12.30
C GLY A 63 -1.69 -7.42 12.85
N ALA A 64 -1.48 -6.19 13.34
CA ALA A 64 -0.27 -5.77 14.05
C ALA A 64 -0.16 -6.40 15.46
N SER A 65 -0.19 -7.74 15.51
CA SER A 65 -0.18 -8.55 16.73
C SER A 65 1.17 -9.25 16.90
N GLU A 66 1.59 -9.54 18.14
CA GLU A 66 2.88 -10.19 18.44
C GLU A 66 3.09 -11.52 17.69
N THR A 67 2.00 -12.24 17.40
CA THR A 67 2.02 -13.52 16.67
C THR A 67 2.24 -13.39 15.16
N THR A 68 2.08 -12.19 14.60
CA THR A 68 2.06 -11.95 13.15
C THR A 68 3.13 -10.95 12.73
N LEU A 69 3.40 -9.94 13.55
CA LEU A 69 4.39 -8.90 13.31
C LEU A 69 5.12 -8.60 14.63
N PRO A 70 6.41 -8.94 14.77
CA PRO A 70 7.34 -9.44 13.75
C PRO A 70 7.10 -10.89 13.31
N TRP A 71 7.32 -11.18 12.03
CA TRP A 71 7.38 -12.54 11.51
C TRP A 71 8.67 -13.25 11.95
N LYS A 72 8.55 -14.46 12.50
CA LYS A 72 9.71 -15.22 13.05
C LYS A 72 10.72 -15.69 12.00
N GLY A 73 10.37 -15.62 10.72
CA GLY A 73 11.26 -16.04 9.62
C GLY A 73 12.30 -15.00 9.23
N GLU A 74 12.20 -13.76 9.73
CA GLU A 74 13.07 -12.66 9.36
C GLU A 74 13.73 -12.01 10.59
N SER A 75 14.77 -11.21 10.35
CA SER A 75 15.41 -10.47 11.44
C SER A 75 14.47 -9.43 12.04
N LEU A 76 14.53 -9.25 13.37
CA LEU A 76 13.70 -8.27 14.06
C LEU A 76 13.91 -6.84 13.54
N GLU A 77 15.13 -6.50 13.13
CA GLU A 77 15.43 -5.18 12.54
C GLU A 77 14.78 -5.00 11.17
N GLU A 78 14.74 -6.03 10.34
CA GLU A 78 14.08 -5.97 9.04
C GLU A 78 12.56 -5.84 9.23
N GLU A 79 11.97 -6.63 10.12
CA GLU A 79 10.54 -6.53 10.44
C GLU A 79 10.17 -5.16 11.01
N ARG A 80 11.06 -4.54 11.80
CA ARG A 80 10.87 -3.17 12.29
C ARG A 80 10.91 -2.15 11.15
N ARG A 81 11.85 -2.30 10.21
CA ARG A 81 11.90 -1.46 8.99
C ARG A 81 10.63 -1.62 8.17
N LEU A 82 10.15 -2.85 8.03
CA LEU A 82 8.95 -3.17 7.27
C LEU A 82 7.68 -2.58 7.92
N PHE A 83 7.58 -2.64 9.25
CA PHE A 83 6.53 -1.96 10.01
C PHE A 83 6.57 -0.44 9.80
N TYR A 84 7.75 0.18 9.87
CA TYR A 84 7.93 1.61 9.58
C TYR A 84 7.50 1.97 8.16
N VAL A 85 7.86 1.15 7.16
CA VAL A 85 7.37 1.29 5.79
C VAL A 85 5.84 1.31 5.79
N GLY A 86 5.19 0.33 6.42
CA GLY A 86 3.74 0.23 6.53
C GLY A 86 3.05 1.47 7.09
N ILE A 87 3.54 1.99 8.22
CA ILE A 87 3.00 3.19 8.86
C ILE A 87 3.13 4.41 7.94
N THR A 88 4.31 4.59 7.33
CA THR A 88 4.59 5.76 6.49
C THR A 88 3.91 5.73 5.13
N ARG A 89 3.14 4.68 4.79
CA ARG A 89 2.32 4.69 3.56
C ARG A 89 1.06 5.53 3.72
N ALA A 90 0.67 5.87 4.95
CA ALA A 90 -0.51 6.67 5.25
C ALA A 90 -0.20 8.17 5.18
N LYS A 91 -0.94 8.92 4.36
CA LYS A 91 -0.79 10.38 4.26
C LYS A 91 -1.60 11.13 5.32
N GLU A 92 -2.85 10.73 5.55
CA GLU A 92 -3.74 11.43 6.49
C GLU A 92 -4.19 10.53 7.65
N THR A 93 -4.68 9.32 7.34
CA THR A 93 -5.27 8.44 8.35
C THR A 93 -4.57 7.09 8.38
N LEU A 94 -4.06 6.71 9.56
CA LEU A 94 -3.60 5.37 9.86
C LEU A 94 -4.55 4.72 10.86
N VAL A 95 -5.10 3.56 10.51
CA VAL A 95 -5.89 2.71 11.41
C VAL A 95 -5.12 1.42 11.65
N LEU A 96 -5.02 1.04 12.93
CA LEU A 96 -4.28 -0.13 13.37
C LEU A 96 -5.24 -1.12 13.99
N SER A 97 -5.08 -2.41 13.70
CA SER A 97 -5.79 -3.47 14.41
C SER A 97 -4.85 -4.60 14.80
N TYR A 98 -5.14 -5.22 15.94
CA TYR A 98 -4.44 -6.39 16.45
C TYR A 98 -5.42 -7.29 17.20
N ALA A 99 -5.07 -8.55 17.36
CA ALA A 99 -5.83 -9.54 18.12
C ALA A 99 -4.92 -10.16 19.19
N GLY A 100 -5.40 -10.21 20.44
CA GLY A 100 -4.58 -10.67 21.56
C GLY A 100 -3.49 -9.65 21.93
N LYS A 101 -2.23 -10.09 21.97
CA LYS A 101 -1.12 -9.21 22.33
C LYS A 101 -0.70 -8.33 21.14
N PRO A 102 -0.56 -7.00 21.34
CA PRO A 102 -0.13 -6.11 20.27
C PRO A 102 1.32 -6.40 19.87
N SER A 103 1.66 -6.09 18.62
CA SER A 103 3.04 -6.09 18.16
C SER A 103 3.90 -5.20 19.07
N PRO A 104 5.12 -5.62 19.46
CA PRO A 104 6.02 -4.77 20.23
C PRO A 104 6.29 -3.44 19.52
N PHE A 105 6.27 -3.42 18.18
CA PHE A 105 6.52 -2.23 17.39
C PHE A 105 5.47 -1.13 17.59
N LEU A 106 4.23 -1.48 17.94
CA LEU A 106 3.20 -0.48 18.26
C LEU A 106 3.59 0.34 19.51
N ARG A 107 4.17 -0.31 20.51
CA ARG A 107 4.67 0.35 21.74
C ARG A 107 5.95 1.12 21.47
N GLU A 108 6.89 0.53 20.73
CA GLU A 108 8.15 1.19 20.34
C GLU A 108 7.88 2.49 19.58
N ALA A 109 6.85 2.53 18.73
CA ALA A 109 6.44 3.72 17.99
C ALA A 109 5.55 4.70 18.79
N GLY A 110 5.21 4.39 20.05
CA GLY A 110 4.33 5.23 20.87
C GLY A 110 2.87 5.29 20.38
N LEU A 111 2.44 4.32 19.57
CA LEU A 111 1.09 4.28 18.98
C LEU A 111 0.05 3.67 19.91
N ILE A 112 0.50 2.93 20.92
CA ILE A 112 -0.33 2.43 22.02
C ILE A 112 0.41 2.66 23.34
N GLU A 113 -0.34 2.87 24.43
CA GLU A 113 0.26 2.95 25.76
C GLU A 113 0.90 1.60 26.15
N GLY A 114 2.05 1.67 26.82
CA GLY A 114 2.63 0.49 27.45
C GLY A 114 1.74 0.05 28.62
N ASP A 115 1.63 -1.26 28.86
CA ASP A 115 1.07 -1.75 30.11
C ASP A 115 1.92 -1.13 31.23
N LYS A 116 1.31 -0.27 32.05
CA LYS A 116 1.93 0.22 33.29
C LYS A 116 2.20 -0.95 34.24
#